data_AF-A0A7V4HVP4-F1
#
_entry.id   AF-A0A7V4HVP4-F1
#
_cell.length_a   1.000
_cell.length_b   1.000
_cell.length_c   1.000
_cell.angle_alpha   90.00
_cell.angle_beta   90.00
_cell.angle_gamma   90.00
#
_symmetry.space_group_name_H-M   'P 1'
#
loop_
_entity.id
_entity.type
_entity.pdbx_description
1 polymer ?
#
loop_
_entity_poly.entity_id
_entity_poly.type
_entity_poly.pdbx_seq_one_letter_code
_entity_poly.pdbx_strand_id
1 'polypeptide(L)'
;MIQFLRDIGDSEFLVTGLVAGLLASVACGVIGPYVITRRIVFLSGAIAHMAVGGIGAAFFLRAMFPRVFGALQPIHGATLAAL
;
A
#
# COMPACT_ATOMS: atom_id res chain seq x y z
N MET A 1 -12.42 12.82 -22.88
CA MET A 1 -11.54 13.43 -21.87
C MET A 1 -12.30 14.31 -20.88
N ILE A 2 -13.15 15.24 -21.33
CA ILE A 2 -13.91 16.13 -20.44
C ILE A 2 -14.94 15.36 -19.57
N GLN A 3 -15.46 14.23 -20.06
CA GLN A 3 -16.34 13.33 -19.29
C GLN A 3 -15.65 12.75 -18.05
N PHE A 4 -14.42 12.26 -18.18
CA PHE A 4 -13.62 11.76 -17.04
C PHE A 4 -13.43 12.81 -15.93
N LEU A 5 -13.21 14.08 -16.32
CA LEU A 5 -13.09 15.19 -15.36
C LEU A 5 -14.40 15.49 -14.63
N ARG A 6 -15.55 15.23 -15.28
CA ARG A 6 -16.87 15.34 -14.65
C ARG A 6 -17.12 14.16 -13.72
N ASP A 7 -16.75 12.95 -14.13
CA ASP A 7 -16.94 11.71 -13.37
C ASP A 7 -16.08 11.65 -12.08
N ILE A 8 -14.97 12.38 -12.03
CA ILE A 8 -14.15 12.54 -10.80
C ILE A 8 -14.98 13.13 -9.65
N GLY A 9 -15.89 14.07 -9.93
CA GLY A 9 -16.71 14.71 -8.90
C GLY A 9 -17.87 13.84 -8.40
N ASP A 10 -18.37 12.94 -9.25
CA ASP A 10 -19.53 12.10 -8.96
C ASP A 10 -19.15 10.73 -8.36
N SER A 11 -17.94 10.22 -8.64
CA SER A 11 -17.54 8.87 -8.23
C SER A 11 -16.61 8.87 -7.01
N GLU A 12 -17.11 8.40 -5.87
CA GLU A 12 -16.35 8.28 -4.61
C GLU A 12 -15.06 7.44 -4.76
N PHE A 13 -15.08 6.42 -5.64
CA PHE A 13 -13.90 5.61 -5.96
C PHE A 13 -12.79 6.42 -6.63
N LEU A 14 -13.13 7.29 -7.58
CA LEU A 14 -12.17 8.15 -8.29
C LEU A 14 -11.57 9.19 -7.34
N VAL A 15 -12.38 9.77 -6.45
CA VAL A 15 -11.92 10.69 -5.40
C VAL A 15 -10.96 9.97 -4.44
N THR A 16 -11.34 8.80 -3.93
CA THR A 16 -10.52 8.03 -3.00
C THR A 16 -9.19 7.60 -3.64
N GLY A 17 -9.21 7.18 -4.91
CA GLY A 17 -8.01 6.85 -5.67
C GLY A 17 -7.07 8.05 -5.86
N LEU A 18 -7.61 9.23 -6.14
CA LEU A 18 -6.84 10.47 -6.27
C LEU A 18 -6.18 10.85 -4.95
N VAL A 19 -6.94 10.81 -3.85
CA VAL A 19 -6.43 11.09 -2.50
C VAL A 19 -5.33 10.10 -2.12
N ALA A 20 -5.54 8.81 -2.36
CA ALA A 20 -4.52 7.79 -2.12
C ALA A 20 -3.25 8.01 -2.94
N GLY A 21 -3.38 8.39 -4.22
CA GLY A 21 -2.24 8.72 -5.08
C GLY A 21 -1.46 9.95 -4.61
N LEU A 22 -2.16 11.00 -4.15
CA LEU A 22 -1.52 12.20 -3.59
C LEU A 22 -0.74 11.87 -2.31
N LEU A 23 -1.35 11.10 -1.39
CA LEU A 23 -0.71 10.63 -0.17
C LEU A 23 0.53 9.77 -0.48
N ALA A 24 0.42 8.85 -1.44
CA ALA A 24 1.52 7.99 -1.86
C ALA A 24 2.68 8.80 -2.49
N SER A 25 2.38 9.84 -3.29
CA SER A 25 3.38 10.72 -3.89
C SER A 25 4.25 11.42 -2.84
N VAL A 26 3.62 11.93 -1.77
CA VAL A 26 4.34 12.55 -0.65
C VAL A 26 5.27 11.55 0.02
N ALA A 27 4.78 10.34 0.32
CA ALA A 27 5.59 9.30 0.94
C ALA A 27 6.78 8.89 0.05
N CYS A 28 6.55 8.65 -1.25
CA CYS A 28 7.59 8.29 -2.22
C CYS A 28 8.61 9.42 -2.41
N GLY A 29 8.17 10.68 -2.43
CA GLY A 29 9.04 11.85 -2.56
C GLY A 29 9.99 12.05 -1.38
N VAL A 30 9.59 11.66 -0.18
CA VAL A 30 10.45 11.73 1.02
C VAL A 30 11.35 10.51 1.16
N ILE A 31 10.81 9.31 0.94
CA ILE A 31 11.57 8.05 1.09
C ILE A 31 12.62 7.88 -0.01
N GLY A 32 12.34 8.31 -1.24
CA GLY A 32 13.27 8.19 -2.37
C GLY A 32 14.66 8.76 -2.08
N PRO A 33 14.79 10.07 -1.77
CA PRO A 33 16.07 10.69 -1.41
C PRO A 33 16.74 10.03 -0.20
N TYR A 34 15.97 9.59 0.79
CA TYR A 34 16.49 8.91 1.98
C TYR A 34 17.16 7.56 1.62
N VAL A 35 16.52 6.75 0.78
CA VAL A 35 17.04 5.45 0.33
C VAL A 35 18.32 5.62 -0.51
N ILE A 36 18.36 6.65 -1.37
CA ILE A 36 19.53 6.95 -2.21
C ILE A 36 20.70 7.46 -1.36
N THR A 37 20.48 8.44 -0.47
CA THR A 37 21.54 9.03 0.36
C THR A 37 22.18 8.01 1.31
N ARG A 38 21.39 7.07 1.84
CA ARG A 38 21.89 5.99 2.71
C ARG A 38 22.39 4.74 1.96
N ARG A 39 22.31 4.72 0.63
CA ARG A 39 22.71 3.56 -0.21
C ARG A 39 22.03 2.25 0.20
N ILE A 40 20.78 2.31 0.68
CA ILE A 40 19.98 1.14 1.12
C ILE A 40 18.99 0.65 0.05
N VAL A 41 19.26 0.90 -1.24
CA VAL A 41 18.34 0.61 -2.36
C VAL A 41 17.96 -0.88 -2.40
N PHE A 42 18.94 -1.79 -2.30
CA PHE A 42 18.68 -3.22 -2.30
C PHE A 42 17.82 -3.67 -1.12
N LEU A 43 18.11 -3.13 0.08
CA LEU A 43 17.34 -3.43 1.28
C LEU A 43 15.89 -2.92 1.15
N SER A 44 15.70 -1.69 0.66
CA SER A 44 14.38 -1.12 0.40
C SER A 44 13.57 -1.96 -0.61
N GLY A 45 14.22 -2.48 -1.65
CA GLY A 45 13.59 -3.37 -2.62
C GLY A 45 13.18 -4.73 -2.02
N ALA A 46 14.04 -5.31 -1.17
CA ALA A 46 13.72 -6.54 -0.45
C ALA A 46 12.51 -6.37 0.49
N ILE A 47 12.46 -5.26 1.24
CA ILE A 47 11.33 -4.90 2.11
C ILE A 47 10.04 -4.76 1.31
N ALA A 48 10.08 -4.12 0.14
CA ALA A 48 8.91 -3.98 -0.73
C ALA A 48 8.35 -5.34 -1.18
N HIS A 49 9.22 -6.28 -1.59
CA HIS A 49 8.79 -7.63 -1.96
C HIS A 49 8.21 -8.41 -0.78
N MET A 50 8.82 -8.31 0.40
CA MET A 50 8.32 -8.97 1.61
C MET A 50 6.98 -8.39 2.07
N ALA A 51 6.79 -7.06 1.97
CA ALA A 51 5.53 -6.41 2.28
C ALA A 51 4.38 -6.92 1.40
N VAL A 52 4.60 -7.10 0.10
CA VAL A 52 3.61 -7.70 -0.82
C VAL A 52 3.29 -9.14 -0.43
N GLY A 53 4.30 -9.93 -0.05
CA GLY A 53 4.12 -11.27 0.49
C GLY A 53 3.30 -11.29 1.80
N GLY A 54 3.56 -10.35 2.70
CA GLY A 54 2.83 -10.17 3.95
C GLY A 54 1.35 -9.80 3.76
N ILE A 55 1.04 -8.95 2.77
CA ILE A 55 -0.34 -8.66 2.35
C ILE A 55 -1.04 -9.95 1.89
N GLY A 56 -0.38 -10.75 1.05
CA GLY A 56 -0.91 -12.03 0.57
C GLY A 56 -1.14 -13.03 1.69
N ALA A 57 -0.19 -13.13 2.63
CA ALA A 57 -0.32 -13.99 3.82
C ALA A 57 -1.49 -13.56 4.71
N ALA A 58 -1.68 -12.24 4.93
CA ALA A 58 -2.83 -11.75 5.69
C ALA A 58 -4.16 -12.08 5.01
N PHE A 59 -4.26 -11.96 3.68
CA PHE A 59 -5.44 -12.39 2.94
C PHE A 59 -5.71 -13.89 3.08
N PHE A 60 -4.66 -14.73 2.97
CA PHE A 60 -4.78 -16.18 3.12
C PHE A 60 -5.24 -16.57 4.53
N LEU A 61 -4.66 -16.00 5.59
CA LEU A 61 -5.04 -16.28 6.97
C LEU A 61 -6.48 -15.83 7.28
N ARG A 62 -6.92 -14.68 6.75
CA ARG A 62 -8.32 -14.23 6.86
C ARG A 62 -9.29 -15.20 6.19
N ALA A 63 -8.94 -15.70 5.01
CA ALA A 63 -9.77 -16.63 4.27
C ALA A 63 -9.85 -18.01 4.95
N MET A 64 -8.74 -18.50 5.50
CA MET A 64 -8.65 -19.82 6.12
C MET A 64 -9.21 -19.85 7.56
N PHE A 65 -9.05 -18.77 8.32
CA PHE A 65 -9.46 -18.69 9.73
C PHE A 65 -10.30 -17.42 10.01
N PRO A 66 -11.51 -17.30 9.43
CA PRO A 66 -12.32 -16.08 9.49
C PRO A 66 -12.77 -15.71 10.91
N ARG A 67 -12.97 -16.69 11.81
CA ARG A 67 -13.37 -16.44 13.21
C ARG A 67 -12.26 -15.87 14.09
N VAL A 68 -10.99 -16.16 13.78
CA VAL A 68 -9.85 -15.77 14.63
C VAL A 68 -9.10 -14.59 14.00
N PHE A 69 -8.96 -14.57 12.67
CA PHE A 69 -8.20 -13.55 11.95
C PHE A 69 -9.08 -12.57 11.16
N GLY A 70 -10.41 -12.57 11.36
CA GLY A 70 -11.33 -11.67 10.66
C GLY A 70 -10.98 -10.17 10.82
N ALA A 71 -10.35 -9.81 11.95
CA ALA A 71 -9.89 -8.45 12.25
C ALA A 71 -8.53 -8.08 11.64
N LEU A 72 -7.76 -9.04 11.09
CA LEU A 72 -6.50 -8.70 10.44
C LEU A 72 -6.79 -7.94 9.16
N GLN A 73 -6.51 -6.65 9.15
CA GLN A 73 -6.52 -5.89 7.91
C GLN A 73 -5.24 -6.21 7.12
N PRO A 74 -5.26 -6.15 5.77
CA PRO A 74 -4.09 -6.40 4.93
C PRO A 74 -2.87 -5.54 5.29
N ILE A 75 -3.11 -4.33 5.83
CA ILE A 75 -2.05 -3.43 6.28
C ILE A 75 -1.24 -4.02 7.44
N HIS A 76 -1.85 -4.79 8.35
CA HIS A 76 -1.14 -5.44 9.45
C HIS A 76 -0.17 -6.52 8.93
N GLY A 77 -0.59 -7.26 7.89
CA GLY A 77 0.28 -8.23 7.21
C GLY A 77 1.46 -7.56 6.53
N ALA A 78 1.22 -6.42 5.87
CA ALA A 78 2.27 -5.62 5.25
C ALA A 78 3.27 -5.10 6.29
N THR A 79 2.80 -4.52 7.40
CA THR A 79 3.66 -3.92 8.43
C THR A 79 4.47 -4.95 9.18
N LEU A 80 3.88 -6.12 9.51
CA LEU A 80 4.60 -7.18 10.22
C LEU A 80 5.67 -7.84 9.35
N ALA A 81 5.43 -7.96 8.05
CA ALA A 81 6.42 -8.53 7.12
C ALA A 81 7.52 -7.54 6.72
N ALA A 82 7.27 -6.23 6.87
CA ALA A 82 8.21 -5.18 6.52
C ALA A 82 9.11 -4.71 7.68
N LEU A 83 8.81 -5.12 8.92
CA LEU A 83 9.55 -4.80 10.14
C LEU A 83 10.67 -5.82 10.40
#